data_AF-A0A819BLM7-F1
#
_entry.id   AF-A0A819BLM7-F1
#
_cell.length_a   1.000
_cell.length_b   1.000
_cell.length_c   1.000
_cell.angle_alpha   90.00
_cell.angle_beta   90.00
_cell.angle_gamma   90.00
#
_symmetry.space_group_name_H-M   'P 1'
#
loop_
_entity.id
_entity.type
_entity.pdbx_description
1 polymer ?
#
loop_
_entity_poly.entity_id
_entity_poly.type
_entity_poly.pdbx_seq_one_letter_code
_entity_poly.pdbx_strand_id
1 'polypeptide(L)'
;YLSEEFDALRGSIYIKINSLCLRDKLANLPDKDQILRINIFQELILKRYGFILNACVSYKNEKIYYVHISGGMLVYIISNVYNVHYNNRPTRVVSTGRTSDDQLSPLDYGFYWCWNFCLGKKWRSSQTGEEKYQDIMLADFRAFCANDNNRLVNFWNELNDLANEKINEKQRISSNDN
;
A
#
# COMPACT_ATOMS: atom_id res chain seq x y z
N TYR A 1 -21.09 11.27 -20.68
CA TYR A 1 -21.73 10.34 -19.73
C TYR A 1 -20.65 9.47 -19.11
N LEU A 2 -20.10 9.87 -17.95
CA LEU A 2 -19.28 9.06 -17.03
C LEU A 2 -18.74 10.00 -15.94
N SER A 3 -19.59 10.32 -14.94
CA SER A 3 -19.13 10.97 -13.71
C SER A 3 -20.04 10.66 -12.51
N GLU A 4 -20.71 9.51 -12.51
CA GLU A 4 -21.66 9.11 -11.47
C GLU A 4 -21.15 7.98 -10.56
N GLU A 5 -19.85 7.69 -10.53
CA GLU A 5 -19.31 6.59 -9.70
C GLU A 5 -18.54 7.03 -8.45
N PHE A 6 -18.38 8.33 -8.20
CA PHE A 6 -17.85 8.81 -6.92
C PHE A 6 -19.01 9.29 -6.04
N ASP A 7 -19.44 8.41 -5.15
CA ASP A 7 -20.32 8.77 -4.04
C ASP A 7 -19.62 9.80 -3.15
N ALA A 8 -20.08 11.05 -3.19
CA ALA A 8 -19.53 12.18 -2.44
C ALA A 8 -19.60 11.98 -0.92
N LEU A 9 -20.40 11.02 -0.43
CA LEU A 9 -20.50 10.67 0.99
C LEU A 9 -19.54 9.54 1.39
N ARG A 10 -18.78 8.97 0.44
CA ARG A 10 -17.89 7.82 0.67
C ARG A 10 -16.44 8.19 0.34
N GLY A 11 -15.94 9.20 1.05
CA GLY A 11 -14.54 9.61 0.96
C GLY A 11 -13.60 8.48 1.39
N SER A 12 -12.50 8.30 0.66
CA SER A 12 -11.43 7.40 1.06
C SER A 12 -10.84 7.83 2.39
N ILE A 13 -10.61 6.88 3.29
CA ILE A 13 -9.97 7.11 4.57
C ILE A 13 -8.45 7.03 4.36
N TYR A 14 -7.74 8.14 4.55
CA TYR A 14 -6.28 8.12 4.53
C TYR A 14 -5.74 7.50 5.83
N ILE A 15 -4.85 6.52 5.68
CA ILE A 15 -4.17 5.83 6.76
C ILE A 15 -2.68 6.05 6.57
N LYS A 16 -2.10 6.91 7.41
CA LYS A 16 -0.68 7.26 7.37
C LYS A 16 0.16 6.15 8.01
N ILE A 17 1.27 5.80 7.36
CA ILE A 17 2.30 4.93 7.95
C ILE A 17 3.16 5.79 8.88
N ASN A 18 3.52 5.25 10.04
CA ASN A 18 4.44 5.90 10.95
C ASN A 18 5.83 6.00 10.30
N SER A 19 6.15 7.20 9.80
CA SER A 19 7.40 7.48 9.09
C SER A 19 8.60 7.59 10.02
N LEU A 20 8.37 7.96 11.28
CA LEU A 20 9.44 8.17 12.25
C LEU A 20 10.20 6.87 12.53
N CYS A 21 9.48 5.76 12.70
CA CYS A 21 10.11 4.47 12.99
C CYS A 21 10.79 3.81 11.78
N LEU A 22 10.53 4.30 10.56
CA LEU A 22 11.13 3.80 9.33
C LEU A 22 12.29 4.68 8.84
N ARG A 23 12.36 5.94 9.29
CA ARG A 23 13.36 6.91 8.83
C ARG A 23 14.79 6.42 9.00
N ASP A 24 15.15 5.94 10.18
CA ASP A 24 16.51 5.49 10.48
C ASP A 24 16.89 4.25 9.66
N LYS A 25 15.91 3.43 9.29
CA LYS A 25 16.11 2.21 8.50
C LYS A 25 16.32 2.50 7.01
N LEU A 26 15.93 3.69 6.56
CA LEU A 26 16.00 4.13 5.16
C LEU A 26 17.10 5.17 4.93
N ALA A 27 17.62 5.80 5.98
CA ALA A 27 18.58 6.90 5.92
C ALA A 27 19.86 6.59 5.11
N ASN A 28 20.27 5.33 5.04
CA ASN A 28 21.50 4.92 4.35
C ASN A 28 21.33 4.68 2.84
N LEU A 29 20.10 4.80 2.31
CA LEU A 29 19.81 4.51 0.91
C LEU A 29 19.67 5.81 0.10
N PRO A 30 19.99 5.81 -1.20
CA PRO A 30 19.62 6.90 -2.10
C PRO A 30 18.09 7.09 -2.16
N ASP A 31 17.62 8.32 -2.40
CA ASP A 31 16.19 8.67 -2.39
C ASP A 31 15.33 7.75 -3.28
N LYS A 32 15.80 7.42 -4.48
CA LYS A 32 15.10 6.53 -5.42
C LYS A 32 14.89 5.13 -4.83
N ASP A 33 15.89 4.62 -4.13
CA ASP A 33 15.85 3.28 -3.53
C ASP A 33 15.00 3.29 -2.25
N GLN A 34 14.99 4.40 -1.50
CA GLN A 34 14.08 4.58 -0.37
C GLN A 34 12.61 4.50 -0.83
N ILE A 35 12.27 5.23 -1.90
CA ILE A 35 10.91 5.22 -2.46
C ILE A 35 10.53 3.82 -2.94
N LEU A 36 11.40 3.13 -3.67
CA LEU A 36 11.14 1.76 -4.12
C LEU A 36 10.94 0.80 -2.94
N ARG A 37 11.79 0.91 -1.92
CA ARG A 37 11.73 0.03 -0.74
C ARG A 37 10.45 0.24 0.05
N ILE A 38 10.00 1.49 0.22
CA ILE A 38 8.70 1.76 0.83
C ILE A 38 7.54 1.23 -0.01
N ASN A 39 7.54 1.42 -1.32
CA ASN A 39 6.48 0.89 -2.19
C ASN A 39 6.33 -0.64 -2.06
N ILE A 40 7.46 -1.36 -2.08
CA ILE A 40 7.49 -2.81 -1.85
C ILE A 40 6.95 -3.14 -0.45
N PHE A 41 7.35 -2.38 0.56
CA PHE A 41 6.87 -2.59 1.92
C PHE A 41 5.36 -2.36 2.03
N GLN A 42 4.80 -1.34 1.38
CA GLN A 42 3.34 -1.11 1.32
C GLN A 42 2.62 -2.30 0.69
N GLU A 43 3.14 -2.87 -0.39
CA GLU A 43 2.58 -4.07 -1.02
C GLU A 43 2.62 -5.28 -0.08
N LEU A 44 3.72 -5.46 0.67
CA LEU A 44 3.86 -6.56 1.62
C LEU A 44 2.93 -6.41 2.84
N ILE A 45 2.71 -5.19 3.33
CA ILE A 45 1.70 -4.90 4.36
C ILE A 45 0.32 -5.31 3.84
N LEU A 46 -0.05 -4.89 2.63
CA LEU A 46 -1.33 -5.23 2.03
C LEU A 46 -1.51 -6.75 1.88
N LYS A 47 -0.49 -7.46 1.39
CA LYS A 47 -0.51 -8.93 1.31
C LYS A 47 -0.70 -9.59 2.67
N ARG A 48 -0.04 -9.09 3.72
CA ARG A 48 -0.20 -9.60 5.10
C ARG A 48 -1.65 -9.48 5.58
N TYR A 49 -2.33 -8.40 5.21
CA TYR A 49 -3.73 -8.16 5.54
C TYR A 49 -4.73 -8.82 4.58
N GLY A 50 -4.27 -9.68 3.65
CA GLY A 50 -5.16 -10.39 2.73
C GLY A 50 -5.65 -9.53 1.55
N PHE A 51 -4.96 -8.44 1.23
CA PHE A 51 -5.23 -7.67 0.02
C PHE A 51 -4.49 -8.26 -1.18
N ILE A 52 -5.20 -8.34 -2.31
CA ILE A 52 -4.70 -8.83 -3.58
C ILE A 52 -4.71 -7.67 -4.59
N LEU A 53 -3.63 -7.56 -5.37
CA LEU A 53 -3.52 -6.57 -6.43
C LEU A 53 -4.66 -6.73 -7.45
N ASN A 54 -5.43 -5.67 -7.65
CA ASN A 54 -6.43 -5.61 -8.69
C ASN A 54 -5.77 -5.18 -10.01
N ALA A 55 -5.14 -6.14 -10.69
CA ALA A 55 -4.36 -5.89 -11.89
C ALA A 55 -5.20 -5.25 -13.01
N CYS A 56 -6.46 -5.66 -13.20
CA CYS A 56 -7.28 -5.17 -14.32
C CYS A 56 -7.61 -3.66 -14.27
N VAL A 57 -7.71 -3.09 -13.06
CA VAL A 57 -7.97 -1.65 -12.85
C VAL A 57 -6.68 -0.85 -12.73
N SER A 58 -5.63 -1.45 -12.17
CA SER A 58 -4.38 -0.74 -11.86
C SER A 58 -3.56 -0.36 -13.10
N TYR A 59 -3.69 -1.06 -14.23
CA TYR A 59 -2.94 -0.71 -15.46
C TYR A 59 -3.43 0.57 -16.17
N LYS A 60 -4.60 1.11 -15.79
CA LYS A 60 -5.21 2.26 -16.46
C LYS A 60 -5.21 3.54 -15.61
N ASN A 61 -4.86 3.43 -14.33
CA ASN A 61 -5.04 4.49 -13.35
C ASN A 61 -3.71 4.85 -12.69
N GLU A 62 -3.54 6.14 -12.35
CA GLU A 62 -2.40 6.61 -11.53
C GLU A 62 -2.39 6.02 -10.11
N LYS A 63 -3.54 5.45 -9.71
CA LYS A 63 -3.79 4.76 -8.44
C LYS A 63 -3.71 3.25 -8.65
N ILE A 64 -2.96 2.57 -7.80
CA ILE A 64 -2.85 1.11 -7.77
C ILE A 64 -3.87 0.59 -6.77
N TYR A 65 -4.81 -0.23 -7.23
CA TYR A 65 -5.91 -0.72 -6.43
C TYR A 65 -5.67 -2.16 -5.95
N TYR A 66 -6.06 -2.43 -4.72
CA TYR A 66 -5.99 -3.73 -4.08
C TYR A 66 -7.35 -4.06 -3.46
N VAL A 67 -7.81 -5.29 -3.66
CA VAL A 67 -9.08 -5.78 -3.12
C VAL A 67 -8.79 -6.81 -2.05
N HIS A 68 -9.41 -6.68 -0.88
CA HIS A 68 -9.29 -7.68 0.18
C HIS A 68 -9.92 -9.01 -0.26
N ILE A 69 -9.42 -10.17 0.19
CA ILE A 69 -10.00 -11.48 -0.12
C ILE A 69 -11.48 -11.62 0.26
N SER A 70 -11.95 -10.84 1.23
CA SER A 70 -13.37 -10.79 1.58
C SER A 70 -14.23 -10.07 0.53
N GLY A 71 -13.57 -9.28 -0.32
CA GLY A 71 -14.17 -8.43 -1.33
C GLY A 71 -14.99 -7.25 -0.78
N GLY A 72 -15.11 -7.09 0.54
CA GLY A 72 -15.81 -5.96 1.17
C GLY A 72 -14.96 -4.70 1.35
N MET A 73 -13.65 -4.79 1.14
CA MET A 73 -12.70 -3.71 1.40
C MET A 73 -11.77 -3.52 0.19
N LEU A 74 -11.49 -2.26 -0.12
CA LEU A 74 -10.62 -1.82 -1.20
C LEU A 74 -9.58 -0.87 -0.62
N VAL A 75 -8.33 -1.00 -1.03
CA VAL A 75 -7.27 -0.03 -0.72
C VAL A 75 -6.63 0.42 -2.01
N TYR A 76 -6.25 1.68 -2.12
CA TYR A 76 -5.34 2.12 -3.15
C TYR A 76 -4.14 2.88 -2.60
N ILE A 77 -3.02 2.78 -3.31
CA ILE A 77 -1.82 3.58 -3.08
C ILE A 77 -1.58 4.48 -4.29
N ILE A 78 -1.01 5.64 -4.04
CA ILE A 78 -0.53 6.56 -5.07
C ILE A 78 0.98 6.37 -5.12
N SER A 79 1.51 5.90 -6.25
CA SER A 79 2.95 5.67 -6.38
C SER A 79 3.48 6.22 -7.69
N ASN A 80 4.41 7.16 -7.59
CA ASN A 80 5.08 7.73 -8.76
C ASN A 80 6.05 6.73 -9.43
N VAL A 81 6.46 5.65 -8.73
CA VAL A 81 7.42 4.66 -9.24
C VAL A 81 6.78 3.63 -10.15
N TYR A 82 5.55 3.20 -9.87
CA TYR A 82 4.82 2.29 -10.78
C TYR A 82 4.24 3.01 -12.01
N ASN A 83 4.15 4.35 -11.99
CA ASN A 83 3.71 5.17 -13.12
C ASN A 83 4.80 5.38 -14.20
N VAL A 84 6.02 4.87 -13.99
CA VAL A 84 7.17 5.07 -14.89
C VAL A 84 7.00 4.38 -16.25
N HIS A 85 6.11 3.39 -16.37
CA HIS A 85 5.91 2.69 -17.65
C HIS A 85 4.98 3.40 -18.64
N TYR A 86 4.36 4.53 -18.28
CA TYR A 86 3.31 5.11 -19.14
C TYR A 86 3.47 6.56 -19.58
N ASN A 87 4.38 7.38 -19.03
CA ASN A 87 4.50 8.75 -19.51
C ASN A 87 5.92 9.32 -19.44
N ASN A 88 6.55 9.46 -20.61
CA ASN A 88 7.51 10.54 -20.90
C ASN A 88 6.78 11.90 -20.91
N ARG A 89 6.13 12.27 -19.80
CA ARG A 89 5.59 13.60 -19.59
C ARG A 89 6.14 14.14 -18.28
N PRO A 90 6.76 15.33 -18.26
CA PRO A 90 7.12 15.98 -17.01
C PRO A 90 5.85 16.10 -16.16
N THR A 91 5.97 15.61 -14.93
CA THR A 91 4.94 15.52 -13.90
C THR A 91 4.26 16.87 -13.69
N ARG A 92 3.04 17.05 -14.22
CA ARG A 92 2.12 18.04 -13.67
C ARG A 92 1.54 17.46 -12.39
N VAL A 93 2.00 18.00 -11.27
CA VAL A 93 1.39 17.84 -9.95
C VAL A 93 -0.08 18.25 -10.08
N VAL A 94 -1.00 17.29 -10.21
CA VAL A 94 -2.44 17.56 -10.11
C VAL A 94 -2.76 17.69 -8.63
N SER A 95 -2.61 18.92 -8.17
CA SER A 95 -3.02 19.40 -6.86
C SER A 95 -4.55 19.38 -6.76
N THR A 96 -5.10 18.28 -6.26
CA THR A 96 -6.42 18.33 -5.61
C THR A 96 -6.20 18.96 -4.23
N GLY A 97 -6.34 20.29 -4.17
CA GLY A 97 -6.51 21.03 -2.91
C GLY A 97 -5.35 21.00 -1.89
N ARG A 98 -4.11 20.76 -2.30
CA ARG A 98 -2.95 20.87 -1.40
C ARG A 98 -2.35 22.27 -1.51
N THR A 99 -2.39 23.02 -0.41
CA THR A 99 -1.69 24.29 -0.25
C THR A 99 -0.21 24.11 -0.55
N SER A 100 0.41 25.14 -1.14
CA SER A 100 1.78 25.21 -1.66
C SER A 100 2.91 24.90 -0.66
N ASP A 101 2.57 24.64 0.60
CA ASP A 101 3.48 24.36 1.71
C ASP A 101 3.62 22.85 2.02
N ASP A 102 2.79 22.00 1.42
CA ASP A 102 2.76 20.56 1.66
C ASP A 102 3.68 19.81 0.67
N GLN A 103 4.96 20.17 0.67
CA GLN A 103 6.02 19.27 0.19
C GLN A 103 5.96 18.04 1.09
N LEU A 104 5.16 17.03 0.69
CA LEU A 104 5.14 15.70 1.30
C LEU A 104 6.58 15.32 1.60
N SER A 105 6.91 15.18 2.88
CA SER A 105 8.25 14.67 3.24
C SER A 105 8.48 13.38 2.45
N PRO A 106 9.71 13.07 2.01
CA PRO A 106 10.00 11.85 1.26
C PRO A 106 9.58 10.54 1.94
N LEU A 107 9.02 10.60 3.17
CA LEU A 107 8.54 9.49 3.98
C LEU A 107 7.04 9.57 4.31
N ASP A 108 6.28 10.53 3.77
CA ASP A 108 4.84 10.64 4.04
C ASP A 108 4.04 9.70 3.13
N TYR A 109 4.13 8.41 3.44
CA TYR A 109 3.45 7.34 2.73
C TYR A 109 2.27 6.82 3.53
N GLY A 110 1.25 6.35 2.81
CA GLY A 110 0.04 5.84 3.42
C GLY A 110 -0.85 5.11 2.43
N PHE A 111 -2.03 4.74 2.92
CA PHE A 111 -3.03 3.98 2.20
C PHE A 111 -4.33 4.77 2.13
N TYR A 112 -5.04 4.64 1.01
CA TYR A 112 -6.39 5.16 0.89
C TYR A 112 -7.37 4.00 0.97
N TRP A 113 -8.04 3.89 2.10
CA TRP A 113 -8.99 2.83 2.39
C TRP A 113 -10.39 3.21 1.95
N CYS A 114 -11.06 2.30 1.26
CA CYS A 114 -12.43 2.43 0.82
C CYS A 114 -13.21 1.15 1.15
N TRP A 115 -14.47 1.32 1.51
CA TRP A 115 -15.39 0.18 1.56
C TRP A 115 -15.80 -0.22 0.14
N ASN A 116 -15.82 -1.52 -0.15
CA ASN A 116 -16.28 -2.04 -1.44
C ASN A 116 -17.77 -2.40 -1.37
N PHE A 117 -18.59 -1.49 -1.88
CA PHE A 117 -20.03 -1.65 -1.94
C PHE A 117 -20.52 -2.34 -3.21
N CYS A 118 -19.64 -2.57 -4.20
CA CYS A 118 -19.99 -3.19 -5.47
C CYS A 118 -20.30 -4.69 -5.33
N LEU A 119 -20.01 -5.30 -4.18
CA LEU A 119 -20.53 -6.63 -3.85
C LEU A 119 -21.97 -6.52 -3.34
N GLY A 120 -22.94 -6.84 -4.21
CA GLY A 120 -24.32 -7.06 -3.78
C GLY A 120 -24.42 -8.22 -2.78
N LYS A 121 -25.41 -8.17 -1.88
CA LYS A 121 -25.66 -9.18 -0.83
C LYS A 121 -25.65 -10.63 -1.34
N LYS A 122 -26.04 -10.85 -2.61
CA LYS A 122 -26.06 -12.16 -3.28
C LYS A 122 -24.69 -12.83 -3.49
N TRP A 123 -23.60 -12.06 -3.49
CA TRP A 123 -22.23 -12.57 -3.69
C TRP A 123 -21.40 -12.57 -2.39
N ARG A 124 -22.02 -12.21 -1.25
CA ARG A 124 -21.38 -12.26 0.07
C ARG A 124 -21.70 -13.61 0.70
N SER A 125 -20.68 -14.39 1.04
CA SER A 125 -20.88 -15.58 1.86
C SER A 125 -21.20 -15.17 3.31
N SER A 126 -21.89 -16.02 4.07
CA SER A 126 -22.16 -15.79 5.51
C SER A 126 -20.88 -15.61 6.35
N GLN A 127 -19.71 -16.03 5.84
CA GLN A 127 -18.43 -15.89 6.52
C GLN A 127 -17.69 -14.59 6.16
N THR A 128 -18.18 -13.82 5.18
CA THR A 128 -17.41 -12.78 4.49
C THR A 128 -18.13 -11.44 4.41
N GLY A 129 -19.39 -11.39 4.86
CA GLY A 129 -20.28 -10.24 4.75
C GLY A 129 -20.52 -9.45 6.04
N GLU A 130 -19.85 -9.77 7.15
CA GLU A 130 -20.06 -9.04 8.40
C GLU A 130 -19.40 -7.66 8.37
N GLU A 131 -20.20 -6.61 8.53
CA GLU A 131 -19.74 -5.22 8.63
C GLU A 131 -18.80 -5.03 9.82
N LYS A 132 -19.05 -5.74 10.94
CA LYS A 132 -18.19 -5.72 12.13
C LYS A 132 -16.76 -6.15 11.84
N TYR A 133 -16.56 -7.17 11.01
CA TYR A 133 -15.21 -7.63 10.63
C TYR A 133 -14.45 -6.54 9.88
N GLN A 134 -15.14 -5.81 9.00
CA GLN A 134 -14.55 -4.74 8.22
C GLN A 134 -14.08 -3.59 9.12
N ASP A 135 -14.86 -3.21 10.12
CA ASP A 135 -14.49 -2.20 11.12
C ASP A 135 -13.31 -2.65 11.99
N ILE A 136 -13.34 -3.91 12.46
CA ILE A 136 -12.24 -4.50 13.25
C ILE A 136 -10.94 -4.51 12.43
N MET A 137 -11.02 -4.89 11.15
CA MET A 137 -9.86 -4.90 10.27
C MET A 137 -9.30 -3.50 10.06
N LEU A 138 -10.16 -2.50 9.80
CA LEU A 138 -9.71 -1.12 9.64
C LEU A 138 -9.04 -0.59 10.92
N ALA A 139 -9.60 -0.91 12.09
CA ALA A 139 -9.02 -0.54 13.37
C ALA A 139 -7.63 -1.18 13.58
N ASP A 140 -7.51 -2.48 13.35
CA ASP A 140 -6.23 -3.18 13.47
C ASP A 140 -5.19 -2.67 12.46
N PHE A 141 -5.61 -2.41 11.21
CA PHE A 141 -4.75 -1.89 10.16
C PHE A 141 -4.20 -0.49 10.52
N ARG A 142 -5.03 0.38 11.11
CA ARG A 142 -4.60 1.69 11.63
C ARG A 142 -3.59 1.54 12.77
N ALA A 143 -3.88 0.67 13.74
CA ALA A 143 -2.97 0.43 14.86
C ALA A 143 -1.62 -0.11 14.36
N PHE A 144 -1.64 -1.05 13.43
CA PHE A 144 -0.45 -1.57 12.78
C PHE A 144 0.35 -0.46 12.08
N CYS A 145 -0.29 0.37 11.24
CA CYS A 145 0.38 1.47 10.54
C CYS A 145 0.93 2.54 11.50
N ALA A 146 0.32 2.72 12.67
CA ALA A 146 0.81 3.61 13.72
C ALA A 146 2.04 3.07 14.46
N ASN A 147 2.50 1.85 14.12
CA ASN A 147 3.52 1.09 14.84
C ASN A 147 3.10 0.72 16.28
N ASP A 148 1.80 0.49 16.49
CA ASP A 148 1.32 0.01 17.79
C ASP A 148 1.98 -1.33 18.15
N ASN A 149 2.38 -1.46 19.41
CA ASN A 149 3.14 -2.61 19.93
C ASN A 149 4.38 -2.97 19.10
N ASN A 150 5.01 -2.00 18.43
CA ASN A 150 6.16 -2.17 17.52
C ASN A 150 5.91 -3.14 16.35
N ARG A 151 4.65 -3.42 16.01
CA ARG A 151 4.29 -4.41 14.99
C ARG A 151 4.82 -4.06 13.61
N LEU A 152 4.81 -2.78 13.24
CA LEU A 152 5.29 -2.31 11.94
C LEU A 152 6.81 -2.49 11.82
N VAL A 153 7.55 -2.09 12.85
CA VAL A 153 9.02 -2.22 12.90
C VAL A 153 9.44 -3.68 12.91
N ASN A 154 8.76 -4.52 13.69
CA ASN A 154 9.04 -5.95 13.75
C ASN A 154 8.82 -6.59 12.37
N PHE A 155 7.71 -6.29 11.72
CA PHE A 155 7.44 -6.77 10.37
C PHE A 155 8.50 -6.31 9.35
N TRP A 156 8.95 -5.05 9.45
CA TRP A 156 10.05 -4.56 8.62
C TRP A 156 11.35 -5.36 8.82
N ASN A 157 11.70 -5.66 10.08
CA ASN A 157 12.90 -6.45 10.39
C ASN A 157 12.79 -7.86 9.83
N GLU A 158 11.66 -8.55 10.09
CA GLU A 158 11.37 -9.89 9.56
C GLU A 158 11.58 -9.96 8.03
N LEU A 159 11.07 -8.96 7.30
CA LEU A 159 11.23 -8.90 5.84
C LEU A 159 12.67 -8.69 5.39
N ASN A 160 13.47 -7.91 6.12
CA ASN A 160 14.88 -7.72 5.78
C ASN A 160 15.69 -8.98 6.04
N ASP A 161 15.41 -9.67 7.15
CA ASP A 161 16.10 -10.91 7.50
C ASP A 161 15.84 -11.97 6.42
N LEU A 162 14.57 -12.14 6.02
CA LEU A 162 14.17 -12.99 4.89
C LEU A 162 14.85 -12.60 3.56
N ALA A 163 15.00 -11.30 3.29
CA ALA A 163 15.66 -10.83 2.08
C ALA A 163 17.17 -11.16 2.11
N ASN A 164 17.83 -10.96 3.25
CA ASN A 164 19.24 -11.25 3.43
C ASN A 164 19.53 -12.75 3.33
N GLU A 165 18.69 -13.60 3.91
CA GLU A 165 18.78 -15.05 3.77
C GLU A 165 18.73 -15.48 2.30
N LYS A 166 17.76 -14.98 1.53
CA LYS A 166 17.64 -15.28 0.09
C LYS A 166 18.81 -14.79 -0.73
N ILE A 167 19.40 -13.64 -0.37
CA ILE A 167 20.60 -13.12 -1.04
C ILE A 167 21.78 -14.07 -0.77
N ASN A 168 21.97 -14.49 0.48
CA ASN A 168 23.04 -15.41 0.87
C ASN A 168 22.90 -16.78 0.19
N GLU A 169 21.69 -17.31 0.08
CA GLU A 169 21.40 -18.55 -0.64
C GLU A 169 21.78 -18.46 -2.11
N LYS A 170 21.40 -17.37 -2.80
CA LYS A 170 21.75 -17.15 -4.21
C LYS A 170 23.25 -17.07 -4.44
N GLN A 171 23.99 -16.44 -3.53
CA GLN A 171 25.46 -16.35 -3.60
C GLN A 171 26.12 -17.73 -3.43
N ARG A 172 25.59 -18.57 -2.54
CA ARG A 172 26.07 -19.95 -2.36
C ARG A 172 25.83 -20.81 -3.60
N ILE A 173 24.65 -20.72 -4.21
CA ILE A 173 24.32 -21.47 -5.45
C ILE A 173 25.24 -21.03 -6.59
N SER A 174 25.42 -19.73 -6.81
CA SER A 174 26.31 -19.20 -7.86
C SER A 174 27.79 -19.54 -7.66
N SER A 175 28.21 -19.89 -6.44
CA SER A 175 29.60 -20.27 -6.14
C SER A 175 29.85 -21.78 -6.30
N ASN A 176 28.81 -22.60 -6.33
CA ASN A 176 28.90 -24.05 -6.54
C ASN A 176 28.82 -24.46 -8.03
N ASP A 177 28.38 -23.54 -8.91
CA ASP A 177 28.27 -23.76 -10.35
C ASP A 177 29.52 -23.29 -11.15
N ASN A 178 30.56 -22.80 -10.46
CA ASN A 178 31.88 -22.43 -11.01
C ASN A 178 32.97 -23.37 -10.49
#